data_AF-A0A529W827-F1
#
_entry.id   AF-A0A529W827-F1
#
_cell.length_a   1.000
_cell.length_b   1.000
_cell.length_c   1.000
_cell.angle_alpha   90.00
_cell.angle_beta   90.00
_cell.angle_gamma   90.00
#
_symmetry.space_group_name_H-M   'P 1'
#
loop_
_entity.id
_entity.type
_entity.pdbx_description
1 polymer ?
#
loop_
_entity_poly.entity_id
_entity_poly.type
_entity_poly.pdbx_seq_one_letter_code
_entity_poly.pdbx_strand_id
1 'polypeptide(L)'
;MANRRDSRIEPSFEGSPRAKSSEGFSVSEEDRVVPRTRKSAAKGKSAKAKSRGRGRDRKRRGLLGIATRLAYWCFVLCIWGGIAAAGVVVYYGAKMPAATTWSIPDRAPNIKIVSVDGALIANRGASGGEAVGLDEMSPYIPEAVVAIEDRRFYSHFGIDPIGLSRAMVTNLIG
;
A
#
# COMPACT_ATOMS: atom_id res chain seq x y z
N MET A 1 -14.40 -64.38 -55.43
CA MET A 1 -14.86 -63.95 -54.10
C MET A 1 -13.69 -64.04 -53.13
N ALA A 2 -13.52 -62.97 -52.35
CA ALA A 2 -12.80 -62.79 -51.08
C ALA A 2 -11.64 -63.73 -50.64
N ASN A 3 -10.55 -63.05 -50.28
CA ASN A 3 -9.84 -63.11 -48.98
C ASN A 3 -8.44 -63.78 -48.91
N ARG A 4 -7.41 -62.91 -48.87
CA ARG A 4 -6.32 -62.76 -47.86
C ARG A 4 -6.18 -63.90 -46.83
N ARG A 5 -5.01 -64.31 -46.31
CA ARG A 5 -3.61 -63.82 -46.23
C ARG A 5 -2.85 -64.89 -45.40
N ASP A 6 -1.63 -65.29 -45.78
CA ASP A 6 -0.35 -64.90 -45.15
C ASP A 6 0.07 -65.73 -43.91
N SER A 7 1.26 -66.34 -43.98
CA SER A 7 2.19 -66.37 -42.83
C SER A 7 3.65 -66.66 -43.23
N ARG A 8 4.55 -65.75 -42.78
CA ARG A 8 5.91 -66.02 -42.21
C ARG A 8 7.08 -66.15 -43.23
N ILE A 9 8.36 -65.78 -43.02
CA ILE A 9 9.30 -65.45 -41.89
C ILE A 9 10.35 -64.42 -42.40
N GLU A 10 10.99 -63.70 -41.45
CA GLU A 10 12.01 -62.63 -41.55
C GLU A 10 13.40 -63.03 -42.12
N PRO A 11 14.21 -62.07 -42.63
CA PRO A 11 15.62 -62.29 -42.93
C PRO A 11 16.57 -61.71 -41.86
N SER A 12 17.65 -62.45 -41.63
CA SER A 12 18.65 -62.25 -40.59
C SER A 12 19.76 -61.25 -40.95
N PHE A 13 20.39 -60.78 -39.87
CA PHE A 13 21.49 -59.84 -39.73
C PHE A 13 22.85 -60.45 -40.07
N GLU A 14 23.79 -59.61 -40.52
CA GLU A 14 25.28 -59.67 -40.40
C GLU A 14 25.89 -58.97 -41.62
N GLY A 15 26.96 -58.17 -41.57
CA GLY A 15 27.88 -57.77 -40.52
C GLY A 15 28.89 -56.76 -41.12
N SER A 16 29.42 -55.89 -40.26
CA SER A 16 30.61 -55.02 -40.51
C SER A 16 31.89 -55.89 -40.51
N PRO A 17 33.08 -55.53 -41.05
CA PRO A 17 33.97 -54.54 -40.40
C PRO A 17 35.13 -53.86 -41.22
N ARG A 18 35.41 -52.59 -40.89
CA ARG A 18 36.71 -52.00 -40.41
C ARG A 18 38.03 -52.02 -41.24
N ALA A 19 38.77 -50.89 -41.07
CA ALA A 19 40.23 -50.61 -41.25
C ALA A 19 40.65 -50.06 -42.63
N LYS A 20 41.56 -49.09 -42.85
CA LYS A 20 42.62 -48.40 -42.05
C LYS A 20 43.12 -47.14 -42.83
N SER A 21 43.66 -46.14 -42.11
CA SER A 21 44.72 -45.15 -42.44
C SER A 21 44.66 -44.28 -43.74
N SER A 22 44.60 -42.96 -43.59
CA SER A 22 45.73 -41.97 -43.66
C SER A 22 45.27 -40.61 -44.19
N GLU A 23 45.90 -39.56 -43.67
CA GLU A 23 45.66 -38.11 -43.79
C GLU A 23 45.29 -37.55 -45.18
N GLY A 24 44.38 -36.56 -45.19
CA GLY A 24 44.08 -35.70 -46.35
C GLY A 24 42.66 -35.12 -46.34
N PHE A 25 42.54 -33.79 -46.25
CA PHE A 25 41.27 -33.04 -46.28
C PHE A 25 40.68 -32.98 -47.70
N SER A 26 39.45 -33.45 -47.92
CA SER A 26 38.66 -33.06 -49.10
C SER A 26 37.15 -33.11 -48.85
N VAL A 27 36.50 -31.96 -48.96
CA VAL A 27 35.05 -31.75 -48.93
C VAL A 27 34.44 -32.25 -50.24
N SER A 28 33.29 -32.93 -50.21
CA SER A 28 32.58 -33.39 -51.43
C SER A 28 31.05 -33.30 -51.35
N GLU A 29 30.48 -32.90 -52.47
CA GLU A 29 29.08 -32.91 -52.93
C GLU A 29 27.95 -32.36 -52.04
N GLU A 30 28.24 -31.41 -51.16
CA GLU A 30 27.31 -30.29 -50.96
C GLU A 30 27.80 -28.99 -51.63
N ASP A 31 29.08 -28.91 -52.01
CA ASP A 31 29.67 -27.66 -52.50
C ASP A 31 29.25 -27.28 -53.94
N ARG A 32 28.26 -28.01 -54.48
CA ARG A 32 27.61 -27.69 -55.74
C ARG A 32 26.18 -27.25 -55.48
N VAL A 33 26.02 -25.93 -55.42
CA VAL A 33 24.72 -25.25 -55.48
C VAL A 33 24.13 -25.41 -56.88
N VAL A 34 23.17 -26.32 -57.06
CA VAL A 34 22.27 -26.29 -58.23
C VAL A 34 20.85 -26.76 -57.90
N PRO A 35 19.81 -25.97 -58.23
CA PRO A 35 18.42 -26.33 -57.98
C PRO A 35 17.73 -26.92 -59.22
N ARG A 36 16.66 -27.70 -58.98
CA ARG A 36 15.41 -27.90 -59.75
C ARG A 36 15.06 -29.31 -60.27
N THR A 37 14.08 -29.87 -59.54
CA THR A 37 12.76 -30.39 -59.98
C THR A 37 12.65 -31.63 -60.88
N ARG A 38 11.95 -32.65 -60.36
CA ARG A 38 10.75 -33.28 -60.97
C ARG A 38 9.89 -33.99 -59.90
N LYS A 39 8.59 -34.12 -60.19
CA LYS A 39 7.44 -34.16 -59.26
C LYS A 39 6.52 -35.34 -59.59
N SER A 40 6.07 -36.12 -58.60
CA SER A 40 4.71 -36.69 -58.41
C SER A 40 4.73 -37.62 -57.16
N ALA A 41 4.00 -37.36 -56.07
CA ALA A 41 2.55 -37.43 -55.80
C ALA A 41 2.00 -38.86 -55.55
N ALA A 42 1.82 -39.24 -54.27
CA ALA A 42 0.59 -39.89 -53.74
C ALA A 42 0.63 -40.20 -52.21
N LYS A 43 -0.01 -39.30 -51.43
CA LYS A 43 -0.98 -39.49 -50.33
C LYS A 43 -0.98 -40.79 -49.48
N GLY A 44 -0.80 -40.63 -48.15
CA GLY A 44 -1.29 -41.53 -47.10
C GLY A 44 -1.06 -40.98 -45.67
N LYS A 45 -2.13 -40.72 -44.91
CA LYS A 45 -2.15 -40.07 -43.58
C LYS A 45 -2.05 -41.08 -42.42
N SER A 46 -1.38 -40.71 -41.33
CA SER A 46 -1.92 -40.63 -39.93
C SER A 46 -0.76 -40.21 -39.00
N ALA A 47 -0.78 -39.01 -38.40
CA ALA A 47 -1.45 -38.60 -37.15
C ALA A 47 -0.60 -38.83 -35.89
N LYS A 48 -0.55 -37.78 -35.05
CA LYS A 48 0.03 -37.65 -33.69
C LYS A 48 1.56 -37.50 -33.61
N ALA A 49 2.12 -36.60 -32.79
CA ALA A 49 1.54 -35.62 -31.88
C ALA A 49 2.54 -34.48 -31.69
N LYS A 50 2.10 -33.25 -31.97
CA LYS A 50 2.80 -32.02 -31.59
C LYS A 50 2.66 -31.88 -30.08
N SER A 51 3.76 -31.97 -29.34
CA SER A 51 3.81 -31.74 -27.89
C SER A 51 3.48 -30.27 -27.61
N ARG A 52 2.18 -29.98 -27.49
CA ARG A 52 1.69 -28.77 -26.83
C ARG A 52 1.85 -28.97 -25.32
N GLY A 53 3.04 -28.62 -24.82
CA GLY A 53 3.28 -28.38 -23.40
C GLY A 53 2.45 -27.21 -22.92
N ARG A 54 1.26 -27.52 -22.43
CA ARG A 54 0.27 -26.62 -21.85
C ARG A 54 0.69 -26.32 -20.41
N GLY A 55 1.54 -25.31 -20.22
CA GLY A 55 1.77 -24.65 -18.93
C GLY A 55 1.03 -23.32 -18.88
N ARG A 56 -0.30 -23.36 -18.93
CA ARG A 56 -1.12 -22.15 -18.72
C ARG A 56 -1.21 -21.90 -17.22
N ASP A 57 -0.12 -21.40 -16.64
CA ASP A 57 -0.11 -20.79 -15.30
C ASP A 57 -0.84 -19.44 -15.37
N ARG A 58 -2.15 -19.49 -15.56
CA ARG A 58 -3.01 -18.33 -15.36
C ARG A 58 -4.25 -18.74 -14.60
N LYS A 59 -4.53 -17.92 -13.59
CA LYS A 59 -5.75 -17.80 -12.78
C LYS A 59 -5.86 -18.67 -11.53
N ARG A 60 -4.94 -18.49 -10.59
CA ARG A 60 -5.31 -18.39 -9.15
C ARG A 60 -4.98 -17.03 -8.50
N ARG A 61 -4.31 -16.13 -9.23
CA ARG A 61 -4.02 -14.74 -8.82
C ARG A 61 -5.13 -13.72 -9.13
N GLY A 62 -6.34 -14.16 -9.49
CA GLY A 62 -7.44 -13.25 -9.85
C GLY A 62 -7.94 -12.45 -8.64
N LEU A 63 -8.31 -13.13 -7.56
CA LEU A 63 -8.86 -12.50 -6.35
C LEU A 63 -7.76 -11.99 -5.42
N LEU A 64 -6.72 -12.80 -5.17
CA LEU A 64 -5.56 -12.37 -4.36
C LEU A 64 -4.78 -11.22 -5.03
N GLY A 65 -4.70 -11.19 -6.36
CA GLY A 65 -4.06 -10.09 -7.10
C GLY A 65 -4.86 -8.78 -7.02
N ILE A 66 -6.19 -8.86 -6.99
CA ILE A 66 -7.06 -7.71 -6.73
C ILE A 66 -6.89 -7.24 -5.29
N ALA A 67 -6.83 -8.14 -4.30
CA ALA A 67 -6.61 -7.79 -2.90
C ALA A 67 -5.24 -7.11 -2.68
N THR A 68 -4.16 -7.65 -3.26
CA THR A 68 -2.83 -7.01 -3.18
C THR A 68 -2.79 -5.67 -3.89
N ARG A 69 -3.51 -5.53 -5.01
CA ARG A 69 -3.63 -4.25 -5.72
C ARG A 69 -4.43 -3.23 -4.92
N LEU A 70 -5.50 -3.66 -4.28
CA LEU A 70 -6.33 -2.80 -3.41
C LEU A 70 -5.55 -2.36 -2.17
N ALA A 71 -4.80 -3.26 -1.53
CA ALA A 71 -3.90 -2.94 -0.43
C ALA A 71 -2.80 -1.95 -0.85
N TYR A 72 -2.19 -2.15 -2.02
CA TYR A 72 -1.20 -1.23 -2.58
C TYR A 72 -1.80 0.16 -2.81
N TRP A 73 -2.97 0.26 -3.47
CA TRP A 73 -3.62 1.54 -3.69
C TRP A 73 -4.10 2.20 -2.40
N CYS A 74 -4.55 1.42 -1.40
CA CYS A 74 -4.87 1.93 -0.07
C CYS A 74 -3.63 2.52 0.61
N PHE A 75 -2.49 1.83 0.56
CA PHE A 75 -1.22 2.33 1.09
C PHE A 75 -0.75 3.61 0.38
N VAL A 76 -0.83 3.65 -0.95
CA VAL A 76 -0.53 4.85 -1.75
C VAL A 76 -1.46 6.01 -1.37
N LEU A 77 -2.76 5.75 -1.20
CA LEU A 77 -3.72 6.76 -0.76
C LEU A 77 -3.43 7.24 0.67
N CYS A 78 -3.01 6.37 1.59
CA CYS A 78 -2.58 6.77 2.93
C CYS A 78 -1.36 7.70 2.89
N ILE A 79 -0.37 7.42 2.02
CA ILE A 79 0.79 8.29 1.85
C ILE A 79 0.37 9.65 1.30
N TRP A 80 -0.40 9.67 0.20
CA TRP A 80 -0.88 10.92 -0.39
C TRP A 80 -1.79 11.71 0.56
N GLY A 81 -2.64 11.03 1.31
CA GLY A 81 -3.47 11.62 2.36
C GLY A 81 -2.63 12.21 3.48
N GLY A 82 -1.58 11.51 3.91
CA GLY A 82 -0.62 12.01 4.90
C GLY A 82 0.13 13.25 4.42
N ILE A 83 0.59 13.26 3.16
CA ILE A 83 1.24 14.43 2.54
C ILE A 83 0.28 15.62 2.46
N ALA A 84 -0.97 15.38 2.04
CA ALA A 84 -1.99 16.41 1.97
C ALA A 84 -2.29 16.98 3.38
N ALA A 85 -2.46 16.13 4.38
CA ALA A 85 -2.66 16.55 5.77
C ALA A 85 -1.47 17.35 6.31
N ALA A 86 -0.24 16.91 6.06
CA ALA A 86 0.97 17.64 6.45
C ALA A 86 1.04 19.02 5.74
N GLY A 87 0.69 19.08 4.46
CA GLY A 87 0.61 20.33 3.70
C GLY A 87 -0.42 21.30 4.29
N VAL A 88 -1.58 20.79 4.71
CA VAL A 88 -2.61 21.59 5.42
C VAL A 88 -2.08 22.12 6.75
N VAL A 89 -1.44 21.26 7.56
CA VAL A 89 -0.85 21.67 8.84
C VAL A 89 0.22 22.75 8.64
N VAL A 90 1.12 22.59 7.67
CA VAL A 90 2.15 23.58 7.35
C VAL A 90 1.53 24.88 6.83
N TYR A 91 0.53 24.80 5.97
CA TYR A 91 -0.17 25.98 5.44
C TYR A 91 -0.82 26.81 6.54
N TYR A 92 -1.55 26.16 7.44
CA TYR A 92 -2.18 26.86 8.56
C TYR A 92 -1.14 27.31 9.58
N GLY A 93 -0.11 26.51 9.88
CA GLY A 93 0.99 26.88 10.76
C GLY A 93 1.76 28.11 10.27
N ALA A 94 2.00 28.22 8.96
CA ALA A 94 2.66 29.40 8.36
C ALA A 94 1.79 30.66 8.38
N LYS A 95 0.46 30.50 8.44
CA LYS A 95 -0.50 31.60 8.59
C LYS A 95 -0.78 31.98 10.05
N MET A 96 -0.31 31.18 11.01
CA MET A 96 -0.48 31.51 12.43
C MET A 96 0.38 32.73 12.79
N PRO A 97 -0.17 33.68 13.57
CA PRO A 97 0.63 34.75 14.15
C PRO A 97 1.82 34.16 14.93
N ALA A 98 2.96 34.84 14.89
CA ALA A 98 4.13 34.42 15.67
C ALA A 98 3.75 34.26 17.16
N ALA A 99 4.22 33.19 17.80
CA ALA A 99 3.88 32.85 19.19
C ALA A 99 4.21 33.95 20.22
N THR A 100 4.96 34.98 19.81
CA THR A 100 5.26 36.18 20.59
C THR A 100 4.04 37.09 20.83
N THR A 101 2.92 36.89 20.13
CA THR A 101 1.67 37.64 20.37
C THR A 101 0.68 36.92 21.27
N TRP A 102 1.10 35.87 21.99
CA TRP A 102 0.26 35.22 23.01
C TRP A 102 0.21 36.10 24.26
N SER A 103 -0.27 37.33 24.10
CA SER A 103 -0.63 38.19 25.22
C SER A 103 -1.79 37.53 25.94
N ILE A 104 -1.68 37.46 27.27
CA ILE A 104 -2.79 37.13 28.14
C ILE A 104 -3.98 37.99 27.68
N PRO A 105 -5.16 37.41 27.38
CA PRO A 105 -6.29 38.17 26.90
C PRO A 105 -6.56 39.33 27.85
N ASP A 106 -6.63 40.55 27.32
CA ASP A 106 -6.97 41.72 28.12
C ASP A 106 -8.36 41.50 28.72
N ARG A 107 -8.40 41.21 30.02
CA ARG A 107 -9.68 41.10 30.74
C ARG A 107 -10.21 42.52 30.87
N ALA A 108 -11.48 42.73 30.52
CA ALA A 108 -12.10 44.03 30.71
C ALA A 108 -11.94 44.44 32.20
N PRO A 109 -11.54 45.69 32.48
CA PRO A 109 -11.24 46.13 33.83
C PRO A 109 -12.46 45.91 34.74
N ASN A 110 -12.22 45.31 35.90
CA ASN A 110 -13.25 44.99 36.87
C ASN A 110 -13.08 45.88 38.11
N ILE A 111 -14.14 46.58 38.51
CA ILE A 111 -14.11 47.55 39.61
C ILE A 111 -14.82 46.93 40.81
N LYS A 112 -14.04 46.63 41.85
CA LYS A 112 -14.52 46.12 43.14
C LYS A 112 -14.86 47.30 44.07
N ILE A 113 -16.14 47.48 44.40
CA ILE A 113 -16.62 48.47 45.37
C ILE A 113 -16.70 47.80 46.73
N VAL A 114 -15.88 48.24 47.68
CA VAL A 114 -15.80 47.69 49.05
C VAL A 114 -16.30 48.68 50.09
N SER A 115 -16.85 48.18 51.19
CA SER A 115 -17.19 48.98 52.37
C SER A 115 -15.93 49.43 53.11
N VAL A 116 -16.09 50.34 54.09
CA VAL A 116 -14.99 50.77 54.98
C VAL A 116 -14.35 49.62 55.75
N ASP A 117 -15.11 48.53 55.97
CA ASP A 117 -14.64 47.31 56.64
C ASP A 117 -14.05 46.29 55.66
N GLY A 118 -13.96 46.63 54.37
CA GLY A 118 -13.41 45.77 53.31
C GLY A 118 -14.41 44.76 52.71
N ALA A 119 -15.68 44.77 53.12
CA ALA A 119 -16.69 43.86 52.58
C ALA A 119 -17.09 44.26 51.15
N LEU A 120 -17.26 43.28 50.27
CA LEU A 120 -17.67 43.53 48.88
C LEU A 120 -19.13 44.01 48.83
N ILE A 121 -19.35 45.23 48.32
CA ILE A 121 -20.68 45.81 48.10
C ILE A 121 -21.16 45.48 46.68
N ALA A 122 -20.29 45.71 45.69
CA ALA A 122 -20.63 45.50 44.29
C ALA A 122 -19.38 45.30 43.44
N ASN A 123 -19.53 44.59 42.31
CA ASN A 123 -18.48 44.44 41.31
C ASN A 123 -19.03 44.91 39.95
N ARG A 124 -18.32 45.81 39.26
CA ARG A 124 -18.76 46.40 37.98
C ARG A 124 -17.70 46.16 36.91
N GLY A 125 -18.09 45.45 35.84
CA GLY A 125 -17.22 45.08 34.73
C GLY A 125 -17.63 43.73 34.14
N ALA A 126 -16.90 43.24 33.13
CA ALA A 126 -17.05 41.85 32.71
C ALA A 126 -16.65 40.97 33.89
N SER A 127 -17.59 40.13 34.36
CA SER A 127 -17.52 39.40 35.63
C SER A 127 -16.52 38.24 35.63
N GLY A 128 -15.36 38.40 34.97
CA GLY A 128 -14.21 37.57 35.25
C GLY A 128 -13.78 37.85 36.68
N GLY A 129 -13.85 36.83 37.54
CA GLY A 129 -13.30 36.90 38.89
C GLY A 129 -11.81 37.30 38.87
N GLU A 130 -11.26 37.43 40.07
CA GLU A 130 -9.84 37.70 40.25
C GLU A 130 -8.98 36.71 39.44
N ALA A 131 -7.91 37.22 38.82
CA ALA A 131 -6.95 36.37 38.15
C ALA A 131 -6.10 35.68 39.22
N VAL A 132 -6.46 34.45 39.55
CA VAL A 132 -5.76 33.62 40.55
C VAL A 132 -4.74 32.74 39.82
N GLY A 133 -3.54 32.65 40.37
CA GLY A 133 -2.47 31.76 39.88
C GLY A 133 -2.80 30.29 40.11
N LEU A 134 -2.17 29.38 39.35
CA LEU A 134 -2.33 27.93 39.57
C LEU A 134 -1.83 27.48 40.95
N ASP A 135 -0.83 28.18 41.48
CA ASP A 135 -0.21 27.96 42.79
C ASP A 135 -1.08 28.45 43.96
N GLU A 136 -1.97 29.41 43.71
CA GLU A 136 -2.92 29.93 44.69
C GLU A 136 -4.21 29.11 44.77
N MET A 137 -4.41 28.19 43.81
CA MET A 137 -5.58 27.31 43.76
C MET A 137 -5.36 26.01 44.52
N SER A 138 -6.47 25.42 44.99
CA SER A 138 -6.45 24.05 45.49
C SER A 138 -5.99 23.09 44.39
N PRO A 139 -5.09 22.13 44.69
CA PRO A 139 -4.56 21.19 43.69
C PRO A 139 -5.65 20.33 43.04
N TYR A 140 -6.79 20.15 43.72
CA TYR A 140 -7.93 19.41 43.19
C TYR A 140 -8.66 20.14 42.05
N ILE A 141 -8.53 21.45 41.92
CA ILE A 141 -9.23 22.23 40.89
C ILE A 141 -8.66 21.94 39.50
N PRO A 142 -7.34 22.09 39.24
CA PRO A 142 -6.77 21.70 37.95
C PRO A 142 -6.98 20.21 37.65
N GLU A 143 -6.86 19.34 38.65
CA GLU A 143 -7.06 17.90 38.48
C GLU A 143 -8.50 17.56 38.07
N ALA A 144 -9.50 18.18 38.67
CA ALA A 144 -10.91 17.99 38.31
C ALA A 144 -11.21 18.47 36.89
N VAL A 145 -10.68 19.62 36.48
CA VAL A 145 -10.85 20.13 35.11
C VAL A 145 -10.21 19.18 34.10
N VAL A 146 -8.98 18.74 34.35
CA VAL A 146 -8.30 17.74 33.50
C VAL A 146 -9.12 16.45 33.46
N ALA A 147 -9.66 15.96 34.57
CA ALA A 147 -10.45 14.74 34.59
C ALA A 147 -11.75 14.83 33.76
N ILE A 148 -12.43 15.98 33.75
CA ILE A 148 -13.71 16.19 33.05
C ILE A 148 -13.50 16.49 31.56
N GLU A 149 -12.57 17.39 31.24
CA GLU A 149 -12.37 17.88 29.87
C GLU A 149 -11.46 16.94 29.06
N ASP A 150 -10.30 16.59 29.61
CA ASP A 150 -9.30 15.79 28.92
C ASP A 150 -8.40 15.02 29.90
N ARG A 151 -8.84 13.82 30.28
CA ARG A 151 -8.11 12.95 31.22
C ARG A 151 -6.68 12.62 30.77
N ARG A 152 -6.36 12.82 29.49
CA ARG A 152 -5.06 12.49 28.89
C ARG A 152 -4.22 13.72 28.61
N PHE A 153 -4.65 14.90 29.05
CA PHE A 153 -3.98 16.17 28.83
C PHE A 153 -2.45 16.11 29.03
N TYR A 154 -1.98 15.51 30.14
CA TYR A 154 -0.55 15.38 30.44
C TYR A 154 0.19 14.27 29.67
N SER A 155 -0.54 13.37 29.02
CA SER A 155 0.04 12.23 28.28
C SER A 155 0.27 12.53 26.80
N HIS A 156 -0.29 13.62 26.27
CA HIS A 156 -0.13 13.99 24.86
C HIS A 156 0.37 15.43 24.68
N PHE A 157 1.08 15.67 23.59
CA PHE A 157 1.71 16.95 23.26
C PHE A 157 0.73 17.92 22.57
N GLY A 158 -0.45 18.12 23.16
CA GLY A 158 -1.50 19.03 22.65
C GLY A 158 -2.43 18.46 21.58
N ILE A 159 -2.12 17.31 20.97
CA ILE A 159 -3.04 16.59 20.07
C ILE A 159 -3.24 15.19 20.62
N ASP A 160 -4.49 14.79 20.84
CA ASP A 160 -4.88 13.42 21.23
C ASP A 160 -5.38 12.64 19.99
N PRO A 161 -4.54 11.79 19.35
CA PRO A 161 -4.96 11.05 18.15
C PRO A 161 -6.05 10.03 18.46
N ILE A 162 -6.08 9.50 19.68
CA ILE A 162 -7.08 8.52 20.11
C ILE A 162 -8.41 9.22 20.36
N GLY A 163 -8.39 10.38 21.03
CA GLY A 163 -9.56 11.23 21.23
C GLY A 163 -10.15 11.70 19.89
N LEU A 164 -9.29 12.17 18.99
CA LEU A 164 -9.68 12.65 17.66
C LEU A 164 -10.27 11.53 16.79
N SER A 165 -9.62 10.36 16.75
CA SER A 165 -10.15 9.22 16.00
C SER A 165 -11.48 8.73 16.57
N ARG A 166 -11.64 8.67 17.90
CA ARG A 166 -12.92 8.35 18.54
C ARG A 166 -14.01 9.36 18.16
N ALA A 167 -13.69 10.65 18.18
CA ALA A 167 -14.63 11.71 17.81
C ALA A 167 -15.04 11.62 16.34
N MET A 168 -14.08 11.36 15.43
CA MET A 168 -14.38 11.13 14.02
C MET A 168 -15.32 9.94 13.81
N VAL A 169 -15.04 8.80 14.46
CA VAL A 169 -15.90 7.61 14.37
C VAL A 169 -17.30 7.89 14.91
N THR A 170 -17.41 8.56 16.06
CA THR A 170 -18.71 8.91 16.67
C THR A 170 -19.50 9.84 15.74
N ASN A 171 -18.87 10.88 15.18
CA ASN A 171 -19.53 11.80 14.24
C ASN A 171 -19.96 11.13 12.92
N LEU A 172 -19.27 10.09 12.48
CA LEU A 172 -19.59 9.38 11.23
C LEU A 172 -20.64 8.29 11.42
N ILE A 173 -20.70 7.67 12.61
CA ILE A 173 -21.59 6.55 12.88
C ILE A 173 -22.90 7.01 13.55
N GLY A 174 -22.88 8.11 14.32
CA GLY A 174 -24.03 8.65 15.04
C GLY A 174 -24.41 7.79 16.23
#